data_AF-A0A075SKF8-F1
#
_entry.id   AF-A0A075SKF8-F1
#
_cell.length_a   1.000
_cell.length_b   1.000
_cell.length_c   1.000
_cell.angle_alpha   90.00
_cell.angle_beta   90.00
_cell.angle_gamma   90.00
#
_symmetry.space_group_name_H-M   'P 1'
#
loop_
_entity.id
_entity.type
_entity.pdbx_description
1 polymer ?
#
loop_
_entity_poly.entity_id
_entity_poly.type
_entity_poly.pdbx_seq_one_letter_code
_entity_poly.pdbx_strand_id
1 'polypeptide(L)' 'MLDYTIFILEKVSFNLNLFSKELQKALKILIPADIMQLQDWFYYFTKDKKELLIFESYFLKFKIEANSFSKL' A
#
# COMPACT_ATOMS: atom_id res chain seq x y z
N MET A 1 10.97 3.72 -7.44
CA MET A 1 10.71 3.33 -6.03
C MET A 1 9.56 2.35 -5.93
N LEU A 2 8.46 2.60 -6.67
CA LEU A 2 7.32 1.69 -6.73
C LEU A 2 7.66 0.23 -7.08
N ASP A 3 8.48 -0.02 -8.11
CA ASP A 3 8.85 -1.41 -8.49
C ASP A 3 9.51 -2.19 -7.35
N TYR A 4 10.41 -1.52 -6.61
CA TYR A 4 11.06 -2.11 -5.45
C TYR A 4 10.07 -2.36 -4.30
N THR A 5 9.15 -1.43 -4.07
CA THR A 5 8.04 -1.62 -3.12
C THR A 5 7.21 -2.85 -3.48
N ILE A 6 6.79 -2.97 -4.74
CA ILE A 6 5.99 -4.10 -5.22
C ILE A 6 6.76 -5.41 -5.02
N PHE A 7 8.03 -5.45 -5.43
CA PHE A 7 8.89 -6.62 -5.23
C PHE A 7 8.95 -7.05 -3.76
N ILE A 8 9.14 -6.12 -2.84
CA ILE A 8 9.18 -6.42 -1.40
C ILE A 8 7.82 -6.94 -0.92
N LEU A 9 6.71 -6.29 -1.29
CA LEU A 9 5.37 -6.71 -0.90
C LEU A 9 5.02 -8.11 -1.40
N GLU A 10 5.40 -8.45 -2.64
CA GLU A 10 5.27 -9.81 -3.17
C GLU A 10 6.06 -10.82 -2.34
N LYS A 11 7.32 -10.50 -2.01
CA LYS A 11 8.20 -11.38 -1.22
C LYS A 11 7.66 -11.63 0.18
N VAL A 12 7.08 -10.62 0.84
CA VAL A 12 6.56 -10.77 2.22
C VAL A 12 5.08 -11.16 2.28
N SER A 13 4.42 -11.33 1.13
CA SER A 13 2.97 -11.61 1.05
C SER A 13 2.50 -12.89 1.75
N PHE A 14 3.42 -13.81 2.07
CA PHE A 14 3.12 -15.01 2.85
C PHE A 14 2.89 -14.74 4.35
N ASN A 15 3.23 -13.54 4.85
CA ASN A 15 3.14 -13.19 6.26
C ASN A 15 2.41 -11.86 6.44
N LEU A 16 1.20 -11.92 7.01
CA LEU A 16 0.34 -10.76 7.22
C LEU A 16 1.01 -9.63 8.02
N ASN A 17 1.80 -9.97 9.04
CA ASN A 17 2.48 -8.98 9.88
C ASN A 17 3.61 -8.27 9.15
N LEU A 18 4.38 -8.99 8.32
CA LEU A 18 5.43 -8.38 7.50
C LEU A 18 4.83 -7.55 6.38
N PHE A 19 3.79 -8.07 5.71
CA PHE A 19 3.10 -7.35 4.65
C PHE A 19 2.50 -6.02 5.15
N SER A 20 1.83 -6.04 6.31
CA SER A 20 1.30 -4.82 6.94
C SER A 20 2.39 -3.77 7.17
N LYS A 21 3.55 -4.17 7.71
CA LYS A 21 4.67 -3.25 8.00
C LYS A 21 5.24 -2.63 6.72
N GLU A 22 5.49 -3.44 5.70
CA GLU A 22 6.07 -2.95 4.44
C GLU A 22 5.06 -2.10 3.64
N LEU A 23 3.76 -2.43 3.67
CA LEU A 23 2.74 -1.61 3.04
C LEU A 23 2.61 -0.24 3.71
N GLN A 24 2.59 -0.18 5.04
CA GLN A 24 2.58 1.10 5.76
C GLN A 24 3.84 1.93 5.51
N LYS A 25 5.00 1.28 5.38
CA LYS A 25 6.25 1.96 5.01
C LYS A 25 6.16 2.52 3.59
N ALA A 26 5.67 1.74 2.63
CA ALA A 26 5.47 2.18 1.25
C ALA A 26 4.59 3.43 1.18
N LEU A 27 3.45 3.43 1.87
CA LEU A 27 2.53 4.58 1.90
C LEU A 27 3.19 5.85 2.48
N LYS A 28 4.21 5.74 3.33
CA LYS A 28 4.92 6.90 3.88
C LYS A 28 6.01 7.48 2.97
N ILE A 29 6.57 6.66 2.08
CA ILE A 29 7.75 7.05 1.27
C ILE A 29 7.41 7.32 -0.19
N LEU A 30 6.32 6.75 -0.69
CA LEU A 30 5.90 6.94 -2.07
C LEU A 30 5.21 8.28 -2.25
N ILE A 31 5.42 8.87 -3.43
CA ILE A 31 4.67 10.06 -3.84
C ILE A 31 3.21 9.69 -4.15
N PRO A 32 2.27 10.65 -4.13
CA PRO A 32 0.84 10.36 -4.34
C PRO A 32 0.54 9.59 -5.63
N ALA A 33 1.22 9.91 -6.74
CA ALA A 33 1.02 9.21 -8.01
C ALA A 33 1.44 7.73 -7.96
N ASP A 34 2.50 7.40 -7.23
CA ASP A 34 2.96 6.02 -7.04
C ASP A 34 2.03 5.27 -6.08
N ILE A 35 1.43 5.94 -5.09
CA ILE A 35 0.45 5.34 -4.19
C ILE A 35 -0.83 4.95 -4.92
N MET A 36 -1.28 5.76 -5.89
CA MET A 36 -2.40 5.40 -6.76
C MET A 36 -2.11 4.12 -7.56
N GLN A 37 -0.93 4.03 -8.18
CA GLN A 37 -0.52 2.83 -8.90
C GLN A 37 -0.34 1.62 -7.98
N LEU A 38 0.18 1.82 -6.77
CA LEU A 38 0.29 0.78 -5.75
C LEU A 38 -1.09 0.25 -5.33
N GLN A 39 -2.10 1.13 -5.23
CA GLN A 39 -3.47 0.76 -4.90
C GLN A 39 -4.07 -0.15 -5.98
N ASP A 40 -3.90 0.21 -7.25
CA ASP A 40 -4.38 -0.60 -8.37
C ASP A 40 -3.69 -1.97 -8.41
N TRP A 41 -2.36 -2.00 -8.23
CA TRP A 41 -1.60 -3.24 -8.11
C TRP A 41 -2.10 -4.09 -6.93
N PHE A 42 -2.34 -3.49 -5.76
CA PHE A 42 -2.80 -4.19 -4.58
C PHE A 42 -4.13 -4.90 -4.82
N TYR A 43 -5.12 -4.22 -5.42
CA TYR A 43 -6.41 -4.83 -5.73
C TYR A 43 -6.30 -5.93 -6.79
N TYR A 44 -5.38 -5.80 -7.75
CA TYR A 44 -5.11 -6.87 -8.69
C TYR A 44 -4.47 -8.09 -8.00
N PHE A 45 -3.42 -7.87 -7.22
CA PHE A 45 -2.64 -8.90 -6.55
C PHE A 45 -3.44 -9.68 -5.49
N THR A 46 -4.36 -9.01 -4.81
CA THR A 46 -5.19 -9.62 -3.75
C THR A 46 -6.36 -10.45 -4.28
N LYS A 47 -6.62 -10.48 -5.59
CA LYS A 47 -7.64 -11.38 -6.19
C LYS A 47 -7.36 -12.85 -5.86
N ASP A 48 -6.09 -13.24 -5.90
CA ASP A 48 -5.61 -14.59 -5.61
C ASP A 48 -5.15 -14.77 -4.15
N LYS A 49 -5.20 -13.70 -3.34
CA LYS A 49 -4.74 -13.65 -1.94
C LYS A 49 -5.69 -12.81 -1.09
N LYS A 50 -6.93 -13.29 -0.95
CA LYS A 50 -8.04 -12.53 -0.34
C LYS A 50 -7.78 -12.15 1.12
N GLU A 51 -6.96 -12.91 1.84
CA GLU A 51 -6.54 -12.61 3.21
C GLU A 51 -5.82 -11.26 3.34
N LEU A 52 -5.21 -10.76 2.26
CA LEU A 52 -4.52 -9.47 2.24
C LEU A 52 -5.49 -8.28 2.10
N LEU A 53 -6.74 -8.51 1.68
CA LEU A 53 -7.74 -7.45 1.51
C LEU A 53 -8.04 -6.69 2.82
N ILE A 54 -7.77 -7.30 3.97
CA ILE A 54 -7.91 -6.65 5.28
C ILE A 54 -7.10 -5.34 5.39
N PHE A 55 -6.08 -5.16 4.54
CA PHE A 55 -5.23 -3.96 4.52
C PHE A 55 -5.73 -2.85 3.59
N GLU A 56 -6.84 -3.03 2.87
CA GLU A 56 -7.38 -2.01 1.94
C GLU A 56 -7.61 -0.64 2.62
N SER A 57 -7.99 -0.67 3.90
CA SER A 57 -8.28 0.53 4.70
C SER A 57 -7.07 1.45 4.85
N TYR A 58 -5.84 0.96 4.63
CA TYR A 58 -4.63 1.77 4.73
C TYR A 58 -4.57 2.86 3.64
N PHE A 59 -5.13 2.59 2.45
CA PHE A 59 -5.19 3.57 1.38
C PHE A 59 -6.18 4.70 1.68
N LEU A 60 -7.24 4.43 2.45
CA LEU A 60 -8.21 5.45 2.88
C LEU A 60 -7.59 6.40 3.91
N LYS A 61 -6.87 5.85 4.89
CA LYS A 61 -6.15 6.63 5.90
C LYS A 61 -5.17 7.61 5.25
N PHE A 62 -4.43 7.16 4.24
CA PHE A 62 -3.48 8.01 3.53
C PHE A 62 -4.15 9.19 2.80
N LYS A 63 -5.30 8.96 2.14
CA LYS A 63 -6.04 10.05 1.48
C LYS A 63 -6.47 11.15 2.46
N ILE A 64 -6.86 10.78 3.68
CA ILE A 64 -7.24 11.75 4.72
C ILE A 64 -6.02 12.56 5.19
N GLU A 65 -4.90 11.89 5.44
CA GLU A 65 -3.66 12.55 5.85
C GLU A 65 -3.15 13.52 4.76
N ALA A 66 -3.09 13.09 3.49
CA ALA A 66 -2.65 13.93 2.38
C ALA A 66 -3.51 15.20 2.21
N ASN A 67 -4.84 15.08 2.35
CA ASN A 67 -5.77 16.21 2.28
C ASN A 67 -5.65 17.18 3.48
N SER A 68 -5.06 16.72 4.59
CA SER A 68 -4.81 17.55 5.77
C SER A 68 -3.57 18.42 5.58
N PHE A 69 -2.56 17.95 4.83
CA PHE A 69 -1.36 18.72 4.50
C PHE A 69 -1.58 19.79 3.43
N SER A 70 -2.54 19.59 2.52
CA SER A 70 -2.88 20.59 1.48
C SER A 70 -3.66 21.81 2.00
N LYS A 71 -3.98 21.85 3.30
CA LYS A 71 -4.70 22.96 3.95
C LYS A 71 -3.79 23.92 4.76
N LEU A 72 -2.47 23.73 4.71
CA LEU A 72 -1.44 24.65 5.23
C LEU A 72 -0.77 25.38 4.08
#